data_AF-A0A6L2PFK7-F1
#
_entry.id   AF-A0A6L2PFK7-F1
#
_cell.length_a   1.000
_cell.length_b   1.000
_cell.length_c   1.000
_cell.angle_alpha   90.00
_cell.angle_beta   90.00
_cell.angle_gamma   90.00
#
_symmetry.space_group_name_H-M   'P 1'
#
loop_
_entity.id
_entity.type
_entity.pdbx_description
1 polymer ?
#
loop_
_entity_poly.entity_id
_entity_poly.type
_entity_poly.pdbx_seq_one_letter_code
_entity_poly.pdbx_strand_id
1 'polypeptide(L)'
;MPASELLPQAANEPSPPTEEAVTEDGDGLQTQEEEDEEVAPLWWREGLNLDKAHLVLIGFSKGCVVLNQFLYEFHYLKTLTPDDDTMMRLVSRIQDMYWLDAGHAGGKNTWITSRSLLETLTRLGIGIHIHVTPYQVHDERRPWIRKEEKAFGDLLRRLGAPVHRTLHFENQVASLYTHFEVLNAFRQASK
;
A
#
# COMPACT_ATOMS: atom_id res chain seq x y z
N MET A 1 25.99 -48.93 5.90
CA MET A 1 26.88 -48.70 4.75
C MET A 1 27.32 -47.23 4.82
N PRO A 2 28.59 -46.93 5.14
CA PRO A 2 29.06 -45.54 5.31
C PRO A 2 29.46 -44.93 3.96
N ALA A 3 29.17 -43.64 3.77
CA ALA A 3 29.68 -42.86 2.65
C ALA A 3 31.01 -42.22 3.05
N SER A 4 32.06 -42.59 2.31
CA SER A 4 33.42 -42.06 2.34
C SER A 4 33.52 -40.71 1.60
N GLU A 5 34.33 -39.82 2.16
CA GLU A 5 34.80 -38.54 1.61
C GLU A 5 35.44 -38.67 0.22
N LEU A 6 35.48 -37.55 -0.54
CA LEU A 6 36.67 -37.00 -1.23
C LEU A 6 36.30 -35.73 -2.04
N LEU A 7 36.91 -34.60 -1.67
CA LEU A 7 37.06 -33.39 -2.51
C LEU A 7 38.06 -33.64 -3.66
N PRO A 8 38.01 -32.86 -4.76
CA PRO A 8 39.19 -32.01 -5.00
C PRO A 8 38.93 -30.62 -5.66
N GLN A 9 39.71 -29.66 -5.14
CA GLN A 9 40.56 -28.62 -5.76
C GLN A 9 40.10 -27.74 -6.96
N ALA A 10 40.37 -26.44 -6.77
CA ALA A 10 40.37 -25.36 -7.75
C ALA A 10 41.63 -25.34 -8.63
N ALA A 11 41.52 -24.87 -9.89
CA ALA A 11 42.63 -24.26 -10.63
C ALA A 11 42.18 -23.41 -11.84
N ASN A 12 42.86 -22.26 -11.97
CA ASN A 12 43.10 -21.39 -13.13
C ASN A 12 42.06 -20.37 -13.63
N GLU A 13 42.28 -19.13 -13.19
CA GLU A 13 42.03 -17.88 -13.92
C GLU A 13 42.96 -17.73 -15.14
N PRO A 14 42.54 -16.94 -16.15
CA PRO A 14 43.45 -16.14 -16.96
C PRO A 14 43.22 -14.62 -16.81
N SER A 15 44.34 -13.89 -16.73
CA SER A 15 44.54 -12.46 -16.48
C SER A 15 43.91 -11.49 -17.51
N PRO A 16 43.69 -10.21 -17.14
CA PRO A 16 43.19 -9.17 -18.05
C PRO A 16 44.30 -8.58 -18.94
N PRO A 17 43.98 -8.09 -20.15
CA PRO A 17 44.92 -7.34 -20.97
C PRO A 17 45.03 -5.85 -20.57
N THR A 18 46.23 -5.36 -20.85
CA THR A 18 46.96 -4.14 -20.48
C THR A 18 46.33 -2.80 -20.92
N GLU A 19 46.59 -1.76 -20.13
CA GLU A 19 46.42 -0.34 -20.49
C GLU A 19 47.42 0.09 -21.59
N GLU A 20 46.94 0.88 -22.56
CA GLU A 20 47.78 1.74 -23.40
C GLU A 20 47.30 3.19 -23.24
N ALA A 21 48.23 4.08 -22.89
CA ALA A 21 48.05 5.52 -22.85
C ALA A 21 48.62 6.15 -24.14
N VAL A 22 47.86 7.07 -24.75
CA VAL A 22 48.37 8.02 -25.75
C VAL A 22 47.76 9.40 -25.46
N THR A 23 48.63 10.40 -25.53
CA THR A 23 48.48 11.78 -25.08
C THR A 23 48.12 12.76 -26.21
N GLU A 24 47.73 13.97 -25.77
CA GLU A 24 47.89 15.31 -26.37
C GLU A 24 46.74 15.99 -27.16
N ASP A 25 46.28 17.07 -26.52
CA ASP A 25 46.03 18.45 -26.98
C ASP A 25 44.88 18.80 -27.95
N GLY A 26 44.02 19.72 -27.49
CA GLY A 26 42.97 20.35 -28.30
C GLY A 26 42.18 21.43 -27.56
N ASP A 27 42.56 22.67 -27.81
CA ASP A 27 42.06 23.97 -27.37
C ASP A 27 40.53 24.21 -27.50
N GLY A 28 39.98 25.03 -26.59
CA GLY A 28 38.82 25.90 -26.79
C GLY A 28 37.42 25.30 -26.93
N LEU A 29 36.60 25.41 -25.87
CA LEU A 29 35.43 26.31 -25.79
C LEU A 29 34.67 26.03 -24.48
N GLN A 30 34.70 26.97 -23.54
CA GLN A 30 33.81 26.96 -22.38
C GLN A 30 32.41 27.37 -22.85
N THR A 31 31.55 26.40 -23.11
CA THR A 31 30.11 26.62 -23.03
C THR A 31 29.70 26.40 -21.58
N GLN A 32 29.50 27.50 -20.85
CA GLN A 32 28.68 27.50 -19.65
C GLN A 32 27.25 27.18 -20.08
N GLU A 33 26.92 25.90 -20.15
CA GLU A 33 25.54 25.48 -19.97
C GLU A 33 25.27 25.69 -18.48
N GLU A 34 24.64 26.82 -18.15
CA GLU A 34 23.90 26.94 -16.90
C GLU A 34 22.84 25.83 -16.95
N GLU A 35 23.19 24.68 -16.38
CA GLU A 35 22.22 23.69 -15.96
C GLU A 35 21.36 24.41 -14.92
N ASP A 36 20.24 24.97 -15.38
CA ASP A 36 19.10 25.26 -14.52
C ASP A 36 18.82 23.95 -13.79
N GLU A 37 19.30 23.83 -12.54
CA GLU A 37 18.89 22.79 -11.63
C GLU A 37 17.37 22.90 -11.53
N GLU A 38 16.69 22.08 -12.31
CA GLU A 38 15.25 21.93 -12.30
C GLU A 38 14.90 21.39 -10.90
N VAL A 39 14.68 22.32 -9.96
CA VAL A 39 14.32 21.99 -8.58
C VAL A 39 13.05 21.17 -8.66
N ALA A 40 13.21 19.86 -8.45
CA ALA A 40 12.16 18.87 -8.61
C ALA A 40 10.86 19.29 -7.89
N PRO A 41 9.67 18.91 -8.39
CA PRO A 41 8.37 19.43 -7.98
C PRO A 41 7.88 18.85 -6.63
N LEU A 42 8.72 18.91 -5.61
CA LEU A 42 8.48 18.40 -4.26
C LEU A 42 8.17 19.51 -3.26
N TRP A 43 7.77 20.70 -3.72
CA TRP A 43 7.32 21.82 -2.89
C TRP A 43 6.29 21.42 -1.83
N TRP A 44 5.48 20.40 -2.09
CA TRP A 44 4.47 19.89 -1.16
C TRP A 44 5.06 19.15 0.06
N ARG A 45 6.34 18.75 0.00
CA ARG A 45 7.04 18.11 1.12
C ARG A 45 7.54 19.11 2.15
N GLU A 46 7.88 20.33 1.73
CA GLU A 46 8.40 21.36 2.63
C GLU A 46 7.31 21.75 3.65
N GLY A 47 7.61 21.56 4.93
CA GLY A 47 6.68 21.84 6.02
C GLY A 47 5.59 20.79 6.27
N LEU A 48 5.61 19.64 5.58
CA LEU A 48 4.65 18.56 5.78
C LEU A 48 4.85 17.88 7.15
N ASN A 49 4.08 18.31 8.14
CA ASN A 49 4.07 17.73 9.49
C ASN A 49 2.86 16.79 9.65
N LEU A 50 3.02 15.54 9.21
CA LEU A 50 1.93 14.55 9.25
C LEU A 50 1.44 14.24 10.66
N ASP A 51 2.30 14.38 11.67
CA ASP A 51 1.98 14.22 13.08
C ASP A 51 1.19 15.40 13.68
N LYS A 52 0.91 16.43 12.88
CA LYS A 52 0.09 17.60 13.24
C LYS A 52 -1.12 17.81 12.31
N ALA A 53 -1.21 17.06 11.21
CA ALA A 53 -2.32 17.13 10.27
C ALA A 53 -3.45 16.17 10.67
N HIS A 54 -4.66 16.42 10.17
CA HIS A 54 -5.71 15.42 10.13
C HIS A 54 -5.48 14.53 8.91
N LEU A 55 -5.32 13.23 9.12
CA LEU A 55 -4.99 12.28 8.07
C LEU A 55 -6.20 11.43 7.70
N VAL A 56 -6.39 11.30 6.39
CA VAL A 56 -7.35 10.39 5.80
C VAL A 56 -6.59 9.47 4.87
N LEU A 57 -6.71 8.16 5.07
CA LEU A 57 -6.07 7.18 4.20
C LEU A 57 -7.08 6.62 3.21
N ILE A 58 -6.74 6.67 1.93
CA ILE A 58 -7.60 6.18 0.86
C ILE A 58 -6.82 5.16 0.04
N GLY A 59 -7.28 3.92 0.03
CA GLY A 59 -6.75 2.85 -0.78
C GLY A 59 -7.71 2.58 -1.92
N PHE A 60 -7.23 2.63 -3.16
CA PHE A 60 -7.98 2.19 -4.34
C PHE A 60 -7.31 0.98 -4.98
N SER A 61 -8.10 -0.02 -5.40
CA SER A 61 -7.60 -1.22 -6.07
C SER A 61 -6.50 -1.89 -5.24
N LYS A 62 -5.27 -2.03 -5.75
CA LYS A 62 -4.13 -2.56 -4.98
C LYS A 62 -3.68 -1.68 -3.82
N GLY A 63 -4.06 -0.39 -3.78
CA GLY A 63 -3.86 0.47 -2.61
C GLY A 63 -4.55 -0.07 -1.35
N CYS A 64 -5.64 -0.83 -1.49
CA CYS A 64 -6.28 -1.52 -0.36
C CYS A 64 -5.39 -2.60 0.26
N VAL A 65 -4.46 -3.19 -0.49
CA VAL A 65 -3.46 -4.12 0.06
C VAL A 65 -2.54 -3.39 1.03
N VAL A 66 -2.19 -2.13 0.72
CA VAL A 66 -1.39 -1.28 1.61
C VAL A 66 -2.17 -0.95 2.87
N LEU A 67 -3.45 -0.58 2.74
CA LEU A 67 -4.31 -0.39 3.92
C LEU A 67 -4.41 -1.64 4.78
N ASN A 68 -4.51 -2.81 4.15
CA ASN A 68 -4.49 -4.08 4.88
C ASN A 68 -3.18 -4.28 5.64
N GLN A 69 -2.03 -3.86 5.08
CA GLN A 69 -0.75 -3.88 5.82
C GLN A 69 -0.75 -2.93 7.01
N PHE A 70 -1.33 -1.73 6.90
CA PHE A 70 -1.50 -0.83 8.04
C PHE A 70 -2.23 -1.51 9.22
N LEU A 71 -3.22 -2.37 8.97
CA LEU A 71 -3.90 -3.10 10.04
C LEU A 71 -2.95 -4.07 10.79
N TYR A 72 -2.02 -4.71 10.08
CA TYR A 72 -0.98 -5.54 10.72
C TYR A 72 -0.02 -4.67 11.52
N GLU A 73 0.44 -3.55 10.96
CA GLU A 73 1.35 -2.62 11.63
C GLU A 73 0.71 -2.00 12.88
N PHE A 74 -0.56 -1.59 12.82
CA PHE A 74 -1.29 -1.09 13.98
C PHE A 74 -1.37 -2.13 15.10
N HIS A 75 -1.61 -3.40 14.73
CA HIS A 75 -1.63 -4.48 15.70
C HIS A 75 -0.25 -4.74 16.28
N TYR A 76 0.79 -4.75 15.46
CA TYR A 76 2.18 -4.89 15.89
C TYR A 76 2.54 -3.78 16.90
N LEU A 77 2.31 -2.51 16.55
CA LEU A 77 2.59 -1.36 17.41
C LEU A 77 1.85 -1.43 18.76
N LYS A 78 0.58 -1.88 18.75
CA LYS A 78 -0.23 -1.96 19.97
C LYS A 78 0.03 -3.18 20.85
N THR A 79 0.72 -4.21 20.36
CA THR A 79 0.87 -5.48 21.08
C THR A 79 2.30 -5.94 21.28
N LEU A 80 3.18 -5.69 20.32
CA LEU A 80 4.57 -6.19 20.33
C LEU A 80 5.57 -5.08 20.68
N THR A 81 5.24 -3.81 20.44
CA THR A 81 6.08 -2.66 20.81
C THR A 81 5.28 -1.57 21.53
N PRO A 82 4.56 -1.89 22.63
CA PRO A 82 3.65 -0.94 23.27
C PRO A 82 4.34 0.28 23.88
N ASP A 83 5.64 0.20 24.15
CA ASP A 83 6.44 1.30 24.71
C ASP A 83 7.09 2.20 23.63
N ASP A 84 6.92 1.87 22.34
CA ASP A 84 7.37 2.70 21.22
C ASP A 84 6.24 3.60 20.69
N ASP A 85 6.14 4.79 21.27
CA ASP A 85 5.14 5.78 20.88
C ASP A 85 5.51 6.60 19.64
N THR A 86 6.66 6.35 19.02
CA THR A 86 7.18 7.18 17.91
C THR A 86 6.19 7.20 16.75
N MET A 87 5.66 6.04 16.37
CA MET A 87 4.67 5.90 15.30
C MET A 87 3.24 6.19 15.76
N MET A 88 2.97 6.04 17.07
CA MET A 88 1.62 6.28 17.60
C MET A 88 1.17 7.72 17.44
N ARG A 89 2.09 8.69 17.45
CA ARG A 89 1.77 10.08 17.12
C ARG A 89 1.13 10.20 15.73
N LEU A 90 1.71 9.57 14.72
CA LEU A 90 1.16 9.56 13.36
C LEU A 90 -0.17 8.79 13.29
N VAL A 91 -0.23 7.60 13.89
CA VAL A 91 -1.45 6.77 13.88
C VAL A 91 -2.62 7.51 14.51
N SER A 92 -2.39 8.26 15.59
CA SER A 92 -3.42 9.05 16.26
C SER A 92 -4.00 10.20 15.41
N ARG A 93 -3.33 10.55 14.29
CA ARG A 93 -3.80 11.55 13.33
C ARG A 93 -4.69 10.97 12.25
N ILE A 94 -4.71 9.65 12.07
CA ILE A 94 -5.57 8.99 11.09
C ILE A 94 -7.00 9.00 11.63
N GLN A 95 -7.87 9.76 10.98
CA GLN A 95 -9.28 9.88 11.37
C GLN A 95 -10.15 8.89 10.61
N ASP A 96 -9.87 8.70 9.32
CA ASP A 96 -10.68 7.88 8.45
C ASP A 96 -9.82 7.05 7.50
N MET A 97 -10.32 5.84 7.20
CA MET A 97 -9.73 4.93 6.23
C MET A 97 -10.79 4.46 5.23
N TYR A 98 -10.47 4.59 3.94
CA TYR A 98 -11.37 4.29 2.83
C TYR A 98 -10.79 3.14 2.00
N TRP A 99 -11.50 2.03 1.95
CA TRP A 99 -11.26 0.95 1.01
C TRP A 99 -12.14 1.17 -0.23
N LEU A 100 -11.55 1.66 -1.31
CA LEU A 100 -12.22 1.89 -2.59
C LEU A 100 -11.97 0.72 -3.53
N ASP A 101 -13.01 -0.08 -3.70
CA ASP A 101 -13.08 -1.24 -4.58
C ASP A 101 -11.81 -2.11 -4.55
N ALA A 102 -11.56 -2.71 -3.38
CA ALA A 102 -10.32 -3.40 -3.06
C ALA A 102 -9.93 -4.45 -4.10
N GLY A 103 -8.69 -4.33 -4.59
CA GLY A 103 -8.10 -5.22 -5.59
C GLY A 103 -6.95 -6.02 -5.01
N HIS A 104 -7.06 -7.35 -5.07
CA HIS A 104 -5.96 -8.26 -4.75
C HIS A 104 -5.89 -9.38 -5.79
N ALA A 105 -4.69 -9.71 -6.27
CA ALA A 105 -4.50 -10.76 -7.27
C ALA A 105 -4.50 -12.18 -6.65
N GLY A 106 -4.36 -12.28 -5.33
CA GLY A 106 -4.40 -13.55 -4.60
C GLY A 106 -5.82 -14.07 -4.36
N GLY A 107 -5.92 -15.35 -4.01
CA GLY A 107 -7.19 -16.03 -3.71
C GLY A 107 -7.75 -15.82 -2.30
N LYS A 108 -7.14 -14.93 -1.49
CA LYS A 108 -7.54 -14.62 -0.11
C LYS A 108 -6.98 -13.27 0.32
N ASN A 109 -7.45 -12.75 1.45
CA ASN A 109 -6.97 -11.51 2.08
C ASN A 109 -7.19 -10.26 1.22
N THR A 110 -8.23 -10.25 0.39
CA THR A 110 -8.69 -9.01 -0.25
C THR A 110 -9.24 -8.08 0.84
N TRP A 111 -9.95 -8.66 1.80
CA TRP A 111 -10.37 -8.00 3.03
C TRP A 111 -9.85 -8.76 4.26
N ILE A 112 -9.44 -8.03 5.29
CA ILE A 112 -8.92 -8.63 6.52
C ILE A 112 -10.08 -9.21 7.34
N THR A 113 -9.99 -10.47 7.74
CA THR A 113 -11.03 -11.13 8.56
C THR A 113 -10.52 -11.57 9.94
N SER A 114 -9.25 -11.29 10.26
CA SER A 114 -8.66 -11.61 11.56
C SER A 114 -9.25 -10.74 12.67
N ARG A 115 -9.88 -11.37 13.67
CA ARG A 115 -10.51 -10.68 14.80
C ARG A 115 -9.54 -9.79 15.58
N SER A 116 -8.33 -10.25 15.88
CA SER A 116 -7.37 -9.47 16.69
C SER A 116 -6.93 -8.17 16.01
N LEU A 117 -6.77 -8.21 14.69
CA LEU A 117 -6.45 -7.03 13.88
C LEU A 117 -7.61 -6.03 13.90
N LEU A 118 -8.84 -6.51 13.68
CA LEU A 118 -10.03 -5.65 13.63
C LEU A 118 -10.41 -5.10 15.00
N GLU A 119 -10.16 -5.83 16.08
CA GLU A 119 -10.28 -5.32 17.45
C GLU A 119 -9.30 -4.19 17.72
N THR A 120 -8.07 -4.29 17.20
CA THR A 120 -7.09 -3.20 17.31
C THR A 120 -7.54 -1.98 16.52
N LEU A 121 -7.94 -2.16 15.27
CA LEU A 121 -8.47 -1.07 14.44
C LEU A 121 -9.66 -0.38 15.11
N THR A 122 -10.58 -1.14 15.71
CA THR A 122 -11.75 -0.61 16.42
C THR A 122 -11.33 0.27 17.60
N ARG A 123 -10.34 -0.16 18.40
CA ARG A 123 -9.84 0.62 19.55
C ARG A 123 -9.13 1.91 19.15
N LEU A 124 -8.63 2.01 17.92
CA LEU A 124 -8.03 3.25 17.42
C LEU A 124 -9.07 4.33 17.11
N GLY A 125 -10.37 4.00 17.06
CA GLY A 125 -11.44 4.97 16.83
C GLY A 125 -11.47 5.57 15.41
N ILE A 126 -10.82 4.89 14.46
CA ILE A 126 -10.75 5.33 13.06
C ILE A 126 -12.09 5.06 12.36
N GLY A 127 -12.59 6.04 11.62
CA GLY A 127 -13.74 5.94 10.71
C GLY A 127 -13.47 4.98 9.56
N ILE A 128 -14.35 4.00 9.35
CA ILE A 128 -14.14 2.94 8.36
C ILE A 128 -15.14 3.08 7.23
N HIS A 129 -14.63 3.26 6.02
CA HIS A 129 -15.44 3.48 4.83
C HIS A 129 -15.16 2.38 3.80
N ILE A 130 -16.19 1.59 3.52
CA ILE A 130 -16.16 0.44 2.61
C ILE A 130 -16.91 0.83 1.35
N HIS A 131 -16.18 1.05 0.25
CA HIS A 131 -16.77 1.31 -1.06
C HIS A 131 -16.49 0.14 -1.98
N VAL A 132 -17.55 -0.42 -2.55
CA VAL A 132 -17.46 -1.58 -3.44
C VAL A 132 -18.30 -1.38 -4.68
N THR A 133 -17.96 -2.08 -5.74
CA THR A 133 -18.74 -2.14 -6.99
C THR A 133 -19.19 -3.58 -7.27
N PRO A 134 -20.21 -3.80 -8.13
CA PRO A 134 -20.56 -5.13 -8.61
C PRO A 134 -19.37 -5.89 -9.21
N TYR A 135 -18.40 -5.21 -9.82
CA TYR A 135 -17.17 -5.84 -10.33
C TYR A 135 -16.42 -6.63 -9.27
N GLN A 136 -16.46 -6.17 -8.01
CA GLN A 136 -15.80 -6.84 -6.92
C GLN A 136 -16.72 -7.84 -6.21
N VAL A 137 -17.92 -7.41 -5.80
CA VAL A 137 -18.77 -8.24 -4.92
C VAL A 137 -19.70 -9.20 -5.68
N HIS A 138 -19.92 -9.00 -6.97
CA HIS A 138 -20.74 -9.90 -7.80
C HIS A 138 -19.89 -10.78 -8.74
N ASP A 139 -18.57 -10.82 -8.58
CA ASP A 139 -17.71 -11.67 -9.38
C ASP A 139 -17.84 -13.16 -8.98
N GLU A 140 -18.54 -13.93 -9.80
CA GLU A 140 -18.75 -15.37 -9.62
C GLU A 140 -17.46 -16.19 -9.70
N ARG A 141 -16.41 -15.68 -10.37
CA ARG A 141 -15.10 -16.32 -10.45
C ARG A 141 -14.27 -16.08 -9.19
N ARG A 142 -14.58 -15.01 -8.45
CA ARG A 142 -13.88 -14.60 -7.23
C ARG A 142 -14.82 -14.46 -6.03
N PRO A 143 -15.61 -15.51 -5.69
CA PRO A 143 -16.70 -15.40 -4.71
C PRO A 143 -16.19 -15.18 -3.27
N TRP A 144 -14.91 -15.43 -2.99
CA TRP A 144 -14.30 -15.16 -1.69
C TRP A 144 -14.28 -13.66 -1.38
N ILE A 145 -14.16 -12.79 -2.39
CA ILE A 145 -14.05 -11.34 -2.14
C ILE A 145 -15.31 -10.82 -1.44
N ARG A 146 -16.50 -11.18 -1.93
CA ARG A 146 -17.78 -10.85 -1.27
C ARG A 146 -17.87 -11.44 0.14
N LYS A 147 -17.40 -12.67 0.34
CA LYS A 147 -17.43 -13.34 1.66
C LYS A 147 -16.53 -12.61 2.65
N GLU A 148 -15.30 -12.28 2.25
CA GLU A 148 -14.34 -11.56 3.07
C GLU A 148 -14.81 -10.13 3.36
N GLU A 149 -15.31 -9.40 2.36
CA GLU A 149 -15.86 -8.04 2.52
C GLU A 149 -16.98 -8.01 3.55
N LYS A 150 -17.95 -8.94 3.40
CA LYS A 150 -19.07 -9.06 4.34
C LYS A 150 -18.56 -9.39 5.74
N ALA A 151 -17.61 -10.32 5.87
CA ALA A 151 -17.04 -10.70 7.17
C ALA A 151 -16.29 -9.54 7.83
N PHE A 152 -15.51 -8.76 7.07
CA PHE A 152 -14.81 -7.57 7.53
C PHE A 152 -15.78 -6.53 8.08
N GLY A 153 -16.76 -6.12 7.28
CA GLY A 153 -17.76 -5.13 7.70
C GLY A 153 -18.62 -5.59 8.88
N ASP A 154 -19.08 -6.84 8.88
CA ASP A 154 -19.92 -7.38 9.95
C ASP A 154 -19.16 -7.56 11.27
N LEU A 155 -17.89 -7.94 11.22
CA LEU A 155 -17.08 -8.07 12.42
C LEU A 155 -16.78 -6.69 13.02
N LEU A 156 -16.40 -5.71 12.21
CA LEU A 156 -16.16 -4.35 12.69
C LEU A 156 -17.40 -3.70 13.33
N ARG A 157 -18.58 -3.84 12.72
CA ARG A 157 -19.83 -3.36 13.33
C ARG A 157 -20.12 -4.05 14.66
N ARG A 158 -19.92 -5.37 14.75
CA ARG A 158 -20.11 -6.13 16.01
C ARG A 158 -19.13 -5.72 17.10
N LEU A 159 -17.93 -5.28 16.73
CA LEU A 159 -16.93 -4.74 17.65
C LEU A 159 -17.21 -3.29 18.07
N GLY A 160 -18.18 -2.62 17.43
CA GLY A 160 -18.58 -1.24 17.74
C GLY A 160 -17.85 -0.18 16.92
N ALA A 161 -17.17 -0.55 15.83
CA ALA A 161 -16.49 0.42 14.97
C ALA A 161 -17.48 1.26 14.15
N PRO A 162 -17.17 2.54 13.87
CA PRO A 162 -17.94 3.38 12.96
C PRO A 162 -17.73 2.97 11.50
N VAL A 163 -18.63 2.15 10.96
CA VAL A 163 -18.51 1.58 9.60
C VAL A 163 -19.59 2.13 8.66
N HIS A 164 -19.17 2.79 7.59
CA HIS A 164 -20.02 3.20 6.46
C HIS A 164 -19.75 2.30 5.27
N ARG A 165 -20.80 1.74 4.66
CA ARG A 165 -20.68 0.87 3.48
C ARG A 165 -21.50 1.43 2.33
N THR A 166 -20.86 1.59 1.17
CA THR A 166 -21.48 2.06 -0.07
C THR A 166 -21.25 1.04 -1.18
N LEU A 167 -22.35 0.55 -1.77
CA LEU A 167 -22.32 -0.21 -3.02
C LEU A 167 -22.59 0.75 -4.17
N HIS A 168 -21.56 1.05 -4.96
CA HIS A 168 -21.67 1.92 -6.13
C HIS A 168 -22.22 1.14 -7.32
N PHE A 169 -22.99 1.82 -8.17
CA PHE A 169 -23.47 1.25 -9.44
C PHE A 169 -24.23 -0.08 -9.30
N GLU A 170 -25.00 -0.27 -8.22
CA GLU A 170 -25.68 -1.53 -7.88
C GLU A 170 -26.49 -2.13 -9.05
N ASN A 171 -27.10 -1.28 -9.88
CA ASN A 171 -27.92 -1.68 -11.02
C ASN A 171 -27.13 -1.83 -12.34
N GLN A 172 -25.80 -1.72 -12.31
CA GLN A 172 -24.95 -1.88 -13.49
C GLN A 172 -24.28 -3.25 -13.52
N VAL A 173 -23.95 -3.70 -14.73
CA VAL A 173 -23.21 -4.96 -14.92
C VAL A 173 -21.79 -4.83 -14.38
N ALA A 174 -21.34 -5.85 -13.66
CA ALA A 174 -19.97 -5.98 -13.17
C ALA A 174 -18.96 -5.80 -14.32
N SER A 175 -18.13 -4.75 -14.25
CA SER A 175 -17.13 -4.47 -15.28
C SER A 175 -15.90 -3.78 -14.73
N LEU A 176 -14.76 -3.98 -15.39
CA LEU A 176 -13.54 -3.25 -15.05
C LEU A 176 -13.71 -1.74 -15.22
N TYR A 177 -14.65 -1.29 -16.05
CA TYR A 177 -14.99 0.13 -16.16
C TYR A 177 -15.55 0.66 -14.84
N THR A 178 -16.54 -0.01 -14.24
CA THR A 178 -17.12 0.38 -12.94
C THR A 178 -16.11 0.37 -11.81
N HIS A 179 -15.08 -0.49 -11.87
CA HIS A 179 -13.96 -0.50 -10.91
C HIS A 179 -13.24 0.84 -10.88
N PHE A 180 -12.91 1.43 -12.03
CA PHE A 180 -12.24 2.73 -12.09
C PHE A 180 -13.21 3.89 -11.85
N GLU A 181 -14.45 3.77 -12.32
CA GLU A 181 -15.47 4.83 -12.19
C GLU A 181 -15.83 5.15 -10.74
N VAL A 182 -15.54 4.22 -9.81
CA VAL A 182 -15.70 4.46 -8.36
C VAL A 182 -14.94 5.69 -7.88
N LEU A 183 -13.79 6.03 -8.50
CA LEU A 183 -12.99 7.20 -8.15
C LEU A 183 -13.73 8.49 -8.46
N ASN A 184 -14.43 8.53 -9.59
CA ASN A 184 -15.23 9.68 -10.01
C ASN A 184 -16.47 9.84 -9.11
N ALA A 185 -17.16 8.74 -8.82
CA ALA A 185 -18.30 8.74 -7.90
C ALA A 185 -17.90 9.18 -6.49
N PHE A 186 -16.78 8.65 -5.97
CA PHE A 186 -16.24 9.03 -4.67
C PHE A 186 -15.88 10.51 -4.59
N ARG A 187 -15.20 11.05 -5.62
CA ARG A 187 -14.83 12.47 -5.67
C ARG A 187 -16.05 13.40 -5.68
N GLN A 188 -17.16 12.98 -6.29
CA GLN A 188 -18.39 13.78 -6.35
C GLN A 188 -19.16 13.77 -5.02
N ALA A 189 -19.15 12.65 -4.30
CA ALA A 189 -19.81 12.53 -3.00
C ALA A 189 -19.08 13.28 -1.86
N SER A 190 -17.79 13.58 -2.04
CA SER A 190 -16.94 14.27 -1.07
C SER A 190 -16.87 15.79 -1.25
N LYS A 191 -17.74 16.36 -2.09
CA LYS A 191 -17.96 17.81 -2.20
C LYS A 191 -19.16 18.23 -1.36
#